data_AF-A0A817SBW2-F1
#
_entry.id   AF-A0A817SBW2-F1
#
_cell.length_a   1.000
_cell.length_b   1.000
_cell.length_c   1.000
_cell.angle_alpha   90.00
_cell.angle_beta   90.00
_cell.angle_gamma   90.00
#
_symmetry.space_group_name_H-M   'P 1'
#
loop_
_entity.id
_entity.type
_entity.pdbx_description
1 polymer ?
#
loop_
_entity_poly.entity_id
_entity_poly.type
_entity_poly.pdbx_seq_one_letter_code
_entity_poly.pdbx_strand_id
1 'polypeptide(L)'
;MNGKCSKNVNGYTSGYSRDDVIELILDCDHHPIRMTNIRSTKSYEINVDLKDCRFPWMLHLNLFHHETRIRINPLNVSRKQ
;
A
#
# COMPACT_ATOMS: atom_id res chain seq x y z
N MET A 1 -7.23 11.29 16.34
CA MET A 1 -6.99 10.29 15.28
C MET A 1 -8.26 9.44 15.15
N ASN A 2 -9.09 9.68 14.13
CA ASN A 2 -10.36 8.97 13.98
C ASN A 2 -10.24 7.89 12.90
N GLY A 3 -10.08 6.64 13.35
CA GLY A 3 -10.16 5.45 12.50
C GLY A 3 -11.58 5.26 11.98
N LYS A 4 -11.82 5.56 10.70
CA LYS A 4 -13.13 5.47 10.06
C LYS A 4 -13.29 4.12 9.37
N CYS A 5 -13.71 3.10 10.14
CA CYS A 5 -14.12 1.79 9.62
C CYS A 5 -15.65 1.63 9.60
N SER A 6 -16.32 2.65 9.10
CA SER A 6 -17.75 2.56 8.82
C SER A 6 -17.94 2.80 7.34
N LYS A 7 -18.49 1.80 6.65
CA LYS A 7 -18.71 1.78 5.19
C LYS A 7 -19.58 2.94 4.68
N ASN A 8 -20.20 3.71 5.59
CA ASN A 8 -21.17 4.77 5.27
C ASN A 8 -20.97 6.08 6.05
N VAL A 9 -19.81 6.33 6.66
CA VAL A 9 -19.55 7.68 7.22
C VAL A 9 -19.16 8.62 6.07
N ASN A 10 -20.08 9.51 5.70
CA ASN A 10 -19.93 10.54 4.65
C ASN A 10 -19.68 9.99 3.23
N GLY A 11 -20.28 8.85 2.86
CA GLY A 11 -20.11 8.28 1.51
C GLY A 11 -18.70 7.72 1.24
N TYR A 12 -17.89 7.53 2.29
CA TYR A 12 -16.58 6.90 2.19
C TYR A 12 -16.70 5.43 1.84
N THR A 13 -16.43 5.11 0.57
CA THR A 13 -16.22 3.73 0.13
C THR A 13 -14.78 3.34 0.49
N SER A 14 -14.62 2.35 1.38
CA SER A 14 -13.29 1.79 1.65
C SER A 14 -12.72 1.23 0.36
N GLY A 15 -11.59 1.76 -0.11
CA GLY A 15 -10.92 1.29 -1.33
C GLY A 15 -10.48 -0.18 -1.25
N TYR A 16 -10.42 -0.72 -0.03
CA TYR A 16 -9.99 -2.07 0.28
C TYR A 16 -11.19 -3.01 0.50
N SER A 17 -11.08 -4.21 -0.06
CA SER A 17 -11.99 -5.33 0.08
C SER A 17 -11.24 -6.58 0.55
N ARG A 18 -12.00 -7.62 0.92
CA ARG A 18 -11.44 -8.94 1.24
C ARG A 18 -10.64 -9.46 0.03
N ASP A 19 -9.49 -10.05 0.33
CA ASP A 19 -8.55 -10.65 -0.64
C ASP A 19 -7.96 -9.67 -1.67
N ASP A 20 -7.99 -8.37 -1.39
CA ASP A 20 -7.31 -7.38 -2.22
C ASP A 20 -5.80 -7.60 -2.21
N VAL A 21 -5.22 -7.57 -3.41
CA VAL A 21 -3.78 -7.51 -3.59
C VAL A 21 -3.38 -6.05 -3.80
N ILE A 22 -2.49 -5.57 -2.93
CA ILE A 22 -1.91 -4.24 -3.02
C ILE A 22 -0.47 -4.38 -3.50
N GLU A 23 -0.15 -3.70 -4.58
CA GLU A 23 1.20 -3.56 -5.08
C GLU A 23 1.82 -2.28 -4.53
N LEU A 24 2.99 -2.38 -3.91
CA LEU A 24 3.77 -1.25 -3.42
C LEU A 24 5.11 -1.25 -4.15
N ILE A 25 5.38 -0.18 -4.90
CA ILE A 25 6.62 0.01 -5.66
C ILE A 25 7.39 1.18 -5.04
N LEU A 26 8.63 0.92 -4.68
CA LEU A 26 9.59 1.91 -4.20
C LEU A 26 10.61 2.14 -5.32
N ASP A 27 10.42 3.18 -6.12
CA ASP A 27 11.35 3.52 -7.20
C ASP A 27 12.40 4.48 -6.65
N CYS A 28 13.60 3.94 -6.39
CA CYS A 28 14.70 4.71 -5.80
C CYS A 28 15.40 5.61 -6.82
N ASP A 29 15.23 5.36 -8.12
CA ASP A 29 15.90 6.11 -9.19
C ASP A 29 15.11 7.37 -9.55
N HIS A 30 13.78 7.22 -9.66
CA HIS A 30 12.87 8.32 -9.97
C HIS A 30 12.28 8.96 -8.70
N HIS A 31 12.45 8.31 -7.55
CA HIS A 31 11.99 8.74 -6.23
C HIS A 31 10.47 8.72 -5.89
N PRO A 32 9.53 8.11 -6.67
CA PRO A 32 8.17 7.92 -6.19
C PRO A 32 8.02 6.64 -5.36
N ILE A 33 7.13 6.73 -4.36
CA ILE A 33 6.46 5.57 -3.77
C ILE A 33 5.08 5.47 -4.40
N ARG A 34 4.79 4.34 -5.04
CA ARG A 34 3.49 4.08 -5.67
C ARG A 34 2.80 2.90 -5.00
N MET A 35 1.53 3.06 -4.66
CA MET A 35 0.66 2.02 -4.12
C MET A 35 -0.54 1.84 -5.04
N THR A 36 -0.74 0.62 -5.53
CA THR A 36 -1.87 0.27 -6.42
C THR A 36 -2.68 -0.85 -5.82
N ASN A 37 -4.00 -0.65 -5.73
CA ASN A 37 -4.93 -1.74 -5.44
C ASN A 37 -5.28 -2.43 -6.76
N ILE A 38 -4.85 -3.68 -6.95
CA ILE A 38 -4.97 -4.38 -8.23
C ILE A 38 -6.43 -4.54 -8.66
N ARG A 39 -7.34 -4.85 -7.72
CA ARG A 39 -8.76 -5.06 -8.02
C ARG A 39 -9.44 -3.78 -8.51
N SER A 40 -9.23 -2.67 -7.80
CA SER A 40 -9.91 -1.41 -8.10
C SER A 40 -9.17 -0.54 -9.12
N THR A 41 -7.96 -0.94 -9.51
CA THR A 41 -6.99 -0.19 -10.33
C THR A 41 -6.67 1.21 -9.83
N LYS A 42 -7.10 1.56 -8.61
CA LYS A 42 -6.78 2.84 -7.98
C LYS A 42 -5.32 2.82 -7.55
N SER A 43 -4.58 3.79 -8.05
CA SER A 43 -3.19 4.05 -7.67
C SER A 43 -3.06 5.37 -6.92
N TYR A 44 -2.16 5.37 -5.96
CA TYR A 44 -1.75 6.52 -5.18
C TYR A 44 -0.24 6.63 -5.29
N GLU A 45 0.26 7.85 -5.47
CA GLU A 45 1.67 8.12 -5.64
C GLU A 45 2.08 9.31 -4.78
N ILE A 46 3.25 9.20 -4.15
CA ILE A 46 3.91 10.30 -3.48
C ILE A 46 5.35 10.37 -3.96
N ASN A 47 5.82 11.58 -4.26
CA ASN A 47 7.23 11.82 -4.53
C ASN A 47 7.97 11.98 -3.20
N VAL A 48 9.15 11.38 -3.10
CA VAL A 48 9.95 11.37 -1.87
C VAL A 48 11.30 12.00 -2.14
N ASP A 49 11.75 12.91 -1.25
CA ASP A 49 13.14 13.35 -1.28
C ASP A 49 13.99 12.39 -0.44
N LEU A 50 14.87 11.62 -1.08
CA LEU A 50 15.75 10.69 -0.37
C LEU A 50 16.81 11.38 0.51
N LYS A 51 17.06 12.68 0.32
CA LYS A 51 17.96 13.44 1.21
C LYS A 51 17.38 13.59 2.61
N ASP A 52 16.06 13.82 2.66
CA ASP A 52 15.28 14.02 3.89
C ASP A 52 14.72 12.70 4.42
N CYS A 53 14.33 11.78 3.54
CA CYS A 53 13.78 10.46 3.88
C CYS A 53 14.81 9.34 3.63
N ARG A 54 15.89 9.34 4.40
CA ARG A 54 16.96 8.34 4.29
C ARG A 54 16.51 6.95 4.72
N PHE A 55 17.10 5.93 4.12
CA PHE A 55 16.89 4.53 4.49
C PHE A 55 17.52 4.18 5.85
N PRO A 56 16.99 3.16 6.57
CA PRO A 56 15.94 2.21 6.16
C PRO A 56 14.50 2.72 6.36
N TRP A 57 13.59 2.27 5.49
CA TRP A 57 12.16 2.54 5.62
C TRP A 57 11.44 1.40 6.33
N MET A 58 10.39 1.76 7.08
CA MET A 58 9.56 0.82 7.82
C MET A 58 8.14 0.85 7.27
N LEU A 59 7.62 -0.31 6.91
CA LEU A 59 6.23 -0.46 6.51
C LEU A 59 5.35 -0.59 7.76
N HIS A 60 4.52 0.43 8.01
CA HIS A 60 3.56 0.41 9.11
C HIS A 60 2.16 0.08 8.59
N LEU A 61 1.55 -0.99 9.13
CA LEU A 61 0.24 -1.48 8.71
C LEU A 61 -0.75 -1.43 9.88
N ASN A 62 -1.76 -0.58 9.75
CA ASN A 62 -2.86 -0.50 10.70
C ASN A 62 -3.99 -1.43 10.26
N LEU A 63 -4.04 -2.63 10.85
CA LEU A 63 -5.10 -3.60 10.58
C LEU A 63 -6.27 -3.33 11.53
N PHE A 64 -7.46 -3.10 10.96
CA PHE A 64 -8.61 -2.70 11.78
C PHE A 64 -9.40 -3.89 12.34
N HIS A 65 -9.46 -5.01 11.62
CA HIS A 65 -10.20 -6.19 12.08
C HIS A 65 -9.23 -7.20 12.69
N HIS A 66 -9.62 -7.77 13.84
CA HIS A 66 -8.81 -8.75 14.58
C HIS A 66 -8.53 -10.03 13.78
N GLU A 67 -9.34 -10.33 12.76
CA GLU A 67 -9.14 -11.46 11.86
C GLU A 67 -8.36 -11.11 10.59
N THR A 68 -7.94 -9.85 10.41
CA THR A 68 -7.18 -9.47 9.22
C THR A 68 -5.82 -10.15 9.23
N ARG A 69 -5.57 -10.93 8.18
CA ARG A 69 -4.27 -11.55 7.91
C ARG A 69 -3.67 -10.90 6.69
N ILE A 70 -2.37 -10.62 6.78
CA ILE A 70 -1.58 -10.07 5.68
C ILE A 70 -0.51 -11.07 5.28
N ARG A 71 -0.18 -11.10 4.00
CA ARG A 71 0.96 -11.84 3.48
C ARG A 71 1.77 -10.91 2.59
N ILE A 72 3.05 -10.75 2.92
CA ILE A 72 3.99 -10.06 2.04
C ILE A 72 4.45 -11.09 1.01
N ASN A 73 4.13 -10.85 -0.25
CA ASN A 73 4.61 -11.68 -1.35
C ASN A 73 5.89 -11.03 -1.89
N PRO A 74 7.00 -11.77 -2.01
CA PRO A 74 8.12 -11.27 -2.81
C PRO A 74 7.61 -11.05 -4.25
N LEU A 75 8.14 -10.03 -4.92
CA LEU A 75 7.89 -9.85 -6.35
C LEU A 75 8.22 -11.18 -7.04
N ASN A 76 7.32 -11.64 -7.89
CA ASN A 76 7.59 -12.77 -8.79
C ASN A 76 8.55 -12.25 -9.87
N VAL A 77 9.82 -12.08 -9.47
CA VAL A 77 10.90 -11.81 -10.40
C VAL A 77 11.20 -13.16 -11.04
N SER A 78 10.52 -13.44 -12.15
CA SER A 78 10.96 -14.50 -13.05
C SER A 78 12.40 -14.18 -13.44
N ARG A 79 13.37 -14.82 -12.77
CA ARG A 79 14.78 -14.74 -13.15
C ARG A 79 14.85 -15.33 -14.55
N LYS A 80 14.90 -14.46 -15.57
CA LYS A 80 15.44 -14.88 -16.87
C LYS A 80 16.91 -15.19 -16.61
N GLN A 81 17.23 -16.48 -16.57
CA GLN A 81 18.60 -16.99 -16.70
C GLN A 81 19.15 -16.60 -18.08
#